data_AF-A0A388M2W8-F1
#
_entry.id   AF-A0A388M2W8-F1
#
_cell.length_a   1.000
_cell.length_b   1.000
_cell.length_c   1.000
_cell.angle_alpha   90.00
_cell.angle_beta   90.00
_cell.angle_gamma   90.00
#
_symmetry.space_group_name_H-M   'P 1'
#
loop_
_entity.id
_entity.type
_entity.pdbx_description
1 polymer ?
#
loop_
_entity_poly.entity_id
_entity_poly.type
_entity_poly.pdbx_seq_one_letter_code
_entity_poly.pdbx_strand_id
1 'polypeptide(L)'
;MARRRLAGPAQRFALFAAVQVAVVLLALGYGCQMVSAGRPAAEQRLASALSSTLTAKGPIVVTITEDIVLTKALPYMEGNYAILIKGACGSRKCVVDGAGRYPIFSSYGPKLTIEDLIVRNSGELAIYSKTDLKLTRVVFTGNKMGAVSVGTGGNAWDIEDCHFENNDGSALLLSTSGSGKVVRTTFRSNRAEGNGGAVVINAVAKSYVFDRVTLDSNTAGKSGGGIFIEGSYPPYPERMKVLISGCKFTKNVAKGGPGGALAVGSYVEARICGTSIAGGGNTAKGGKGNDVAVVSSDFHRLPTAVSVCPKKGLSLFVVPAPKIPMVQRPVVRENCAVC
;
A
#
# COMPACT_ATOMS: atom_id res chain seq x y z
N MET A 1 -6.39 78.01 29.88
CA MET A 1 -5.05 77.48 29.55
C MET A 1 -5.22 76.45 28.42
N ALA A 2 -5.24 76.86 27.16
CA ALA A 2 -4.10 77.15 26.27
C ALA A 2 -3.39 75.89 25.72
N ARG A 3 -3.75 75.46 24.49
CA ARG A 3 -2.88 75.18 23.31
C ARG A 3 -3.76 74.63 22.16
N ARG A 4 -4.12 75.47 21.17
CA ARG A 4 -3.49 75.65 19.83
C ARG A 4 -3.49 74.36 18.99
N ARG A 5 -4.43 74.21 18.04
CA ARG A 5 -4.42 74.66 16.61
C ARG A 5 -3.36 73.95 15.75
N LEU A 6 -3.78 73.23 14.70
CA LEU A 6 -3.78 73.72 13.31
C LEU A 6 -4.43 72.71 12.36
N ALA A 7 -5.40 73.21 11.60
CA ALA A 7 -5.97 72.60 10.40
C ALA A 7 -5.27 73.17 9.16
N GLY A 8 -5.25 72.44 8.05
CA GLY A 8 -4.91 72.97 6.73
C GLY A 8 -5.02 71.91 5.62
N PRO A 9 -5.40 72.28 4.39
CA PRO A 9 -6.40 71.54 3.62
C PRO A 9 -5.90 70.93 2.29
N ALA A 10 -6.84 70.26 1.65
CA ALA A 10 -6.80 69.63 0.33
C ALA A 10 -6.29 70.51 -0.83
N GLN A 11 -5.68 69.87 -1.83
CA GLN A 11 -5.70 70.33 -3.21
C GLN A 11 -5.77 69.14 -4.18
N ARG A 12 -6.80 69.18 -5.04
CA ARG A 12 -6.97 68.39 -6.26
C ARG A 12 -6.14 69.02 -7.37
N PHE A 13 -5.53 68.23 -8.25
CA PHE A 13 -5.42 68.55 -9.68
C PHE A 13 -5.35 67.26 -10.49
N ALA A 14 -6.14 67.24 -11.55
CA ALA A 14 -6.21 66.21 -12.57
C ALA A 14 -5.55 66.72 -13.86
N LEU A 15 -5.45 65.80 -14.84
CA LEU A 15 -5.31 65.97 -16.30
C LEU A 15 -3.94 65.78 -16.98
N PHE A 16 -3.96 64.74 -17.83
CA PHE A 16 -3.41 64.55 -19.19
C PHE A 16 -2.04 65.13 -19.58
N ALA A 17 -1.15 64.23 -19.99
CA ALA A 17 -0.43 64.37 -21.25
C ALA A 17 -0.19 62.99 -21.88
N ALA A 18 -0.78 62.80 -23.06
CA ALA A 18 -0.53 61.67 -23.95
C ALA A 18 0.86 61.81 -24.58
N VAL A 19 1.61 60.72 -24.64
CA VAL A 19 2.70 60.57 -25.61
C VAL A 19 2.39 59.33 -26.44
N GLN A 20 1.96 59.60 -27.67
CA GLN A 20 1.95 58.65 -28.76
C GLN A 20 3.38 58.23 -29.07
N VAL A 21 3.64 56.93 -29.06
CA VAL A 21 4.74 56.36 -29.85
C VAL A 21 4.08 55.42 -30.85
N ALA A 22 3.88 55.95 -32.05
CA ALA A 22 3.65 55.16 -33.24
C ALA A 22 4.97 54.50 -33.64
N VAL A 23 5.03 53.17 -33.62
CA VAL A 23 6.01 52.41 -34.40
C VAL A 23 5.20 51.52 -35.34
N VAL A 24 5.20 51.92 -36.61
CA VAL A 24 4.66 51.13 -37.72
C VAL A 24 5.72 50.14 -38.20
N LEU A 25 5.30 48.88 -38.15
CA LEU A 25 5.72 47.67 -38.86
C LEU A 25 6.75 47.81 -40.00
N LEU A 26 7.75 46.91 -39.96
CA LEU A 26 8.28 46.25 -41.16
C LEU A 26 8.61 44.79 -40.83
N ALA A 27 8.06 43.90 -41.65
CA ALA A 27 7.96 42.47 -41.46
C ALA A 27 9.29 41.73 -41.65
N LEU A 28 9.51 40.70 -40.83
CA LEU A 28 10.18 39.47 -41.27
C LEU A 28 9.32 38.30 -40.81
N GLY A 29 8.85 37.54 -41.80
CA GLY A 29 8.03 36.36 -41.61
C GLY A 29 8.76 35.32 -40.77
N TYR A 30 8.33 35.18 -39.53
CA TYR A 30 8.36 33.90 -38.85
C TYR A 30 6.92 33.43 -38.79
N GLY A 31 6.67 32.28 -39.41
CA GLY A 31 5.38 31.62 -39.29
C GLY A 31 5.03 31.50 -37.82
N CYS A 32 3.99 32.23 -37.41
CA CYS A 32 3.17 31.82 -36.28
C CYS A 32 2.58 30.47 -36.65
N GLN A 33 3.34 29.40 -36.43
CA GLN A 33 2.73 28.16 -36.00
C GLN A 33 1.95 28.54 -34.75
N MET A 34 0.63 28.72 -34.92
CA MET A 34 -0.28 28.47 -33.83
C MET A 34 0.01 27.03 -33.40
N VAL A 35 0.94 26.88 -32.47
CA VAL A 35 1.05 25.70 -31.64
C VAL A 35 -0.32 25.65 -30.99
N SER A 36 -1.23 24.88 -31.59
CA SER A 36 -2.41 24.36 -30.92
C SER A 36 -1.93 24.04 -29.52
N ALA A 37 -2.43 24.76 -28.51
CA ALA A 37 -2.08 24.53 -27.12
C ALA A 37 -2.46 23.08 -26.85
N GLY A 38 -1.51 22.19 -27.08
CA GLY A 38 -1.73 20.77 -27.15
C GLY A 38 -2.32 20.39 -25.81
N ARG A 39 -3.40 19.61 -25.81
CA ARG A 39 -3.96 19.08 -24.58
C ARG A 39 -2.78 18.58 -23.73
N PRO A 40 -2.62 19.04 -22.47
CA PRO A 40 -1.49 18.66 -21.65
C PRO A 40 -1.38 17.14 -21.66
N ALA A 41 -0.18 16.58 -21.80
CA ALA A 41 -0.01 15.12 -21.81
C ALA A 41 -0.71 14.51 -20.58
N ALA A 42 -1.20 13.27 -20.71
CA ALA A 42 -1.97 12.62 -19.63
C ALA A 42 -1.22 12.61 -18.29
N GLU A 43 0.10 12.42 -18.32
CA GLU A 43 0.98 12.56 -17.16
C GLU A 43 0.89 13.94 -16.51
N GLN A 44 0.93 15.03 -17.30
CA GLN A 44 0.85 16.39 -16.78
C GLN A 44 -0.51 16.66 -16.14
N ARG A 45 -1.61 16.18 -16.74
CA ARG A 45 -2.95 16.32 -16.15
C ARG A 45 -3.07 15.58 -14.82
N LEU A 46 -2.53 14.35 -14.74
CA LEU A 46 -2.47 13.60 -13.50
C LEU A 46 -1.65 14.34 -12.45
N ALA A 47 -0.42 14.77 -12.78
CA ALA A 47 0.45 15.50 -11.88
C ALA A 47 -0.22 16.79 -11.36
N SER A 48 -0.84 17.59 -12.23
CA SER A 48 -1.57 18.79 -11.82
C SER A 48 -2.75 18.51 -10.89
N ALA A 49 -3.52 17.45 -11.14
CA ALA A 49 -4.61 17.06 -10.27
C ALA A 49 -4.11 16.66 -8.87
N LEU A 50 -3.01 15.91 -8.81
CA LEU A 50 -2.39 15.51 -7.54
C LEU A 50 -1.77 16.71 -6.81
N SER A 51 -1.14 17.66 -7.49
CA SER A 51 -0.63 18.89 -6.84
C SER A 51 -1.74 19.77 -6.27
N SER A 52 -2.95 19.69 -6.82
CA SER A 52 -4.08 20.52 -6.35
C SER A 52 -4.62 20.12 -4.98
N THR A 53 -4.21 18.95 -4.45
CA THR A 53 -4.77 18.36 -3.24
C THR A 53 -4.60 19.23 -1.99
N LEU A 54 -3.49 19.97 -1.91
CA LEU A 54 -3.20 20.90 -0.82
C LEU A 54 -4.18 22.07 -0.72
N THR A 55 -4.68 22.53 -1.86
CA THR A 55 -5.53 23.73 -1.96
C THR A 55 -7.00 23.40 -2.23
N ALA A 56 -7.33 22.11 -2.32
CA ALA A 56 -8.67 21.67 -2.62
C ALA A 56 -9.64 22.09 -1.52
N LYS A 57 -10.88 22.40 -1.92
CA LYS A 57 -11.99 22.75 -1.02
C LYS A 57 -13.02 21.62 -0.91
N GLY A 58 -12.69 20.44 -1.42
CA GLY A 58 -13.56 19.29 -1.50
C GLY A 58 -12.84 18.04 -2.01
N PRO A 59 -13.52 16.88 -2.05
CA PRO A 59 -12.98 15.64 -2.60
C PRO A 59 -12.49 15.80 -4.04
N ILE A 60 -11.43 15.07 -4.38
CA ILE A 60 -10.81 15.12 -5.71
C ILE A 60 -11.06 13.80 -6.41
N VAL A 61 -11.55 13.88 -7.64
CA VAL A 61 -11.77 12.72 -8.51
C VAL A 61 -10.89 12.86 -9.74
N VAL A 62 -9.94 11.94 -9.90
CA VAL A 62 -9.08 11.82 -11.06
C VAL A 62 -9.57 10.64 -11.90
N THR A 63 -9.97 10.91 -13.14
CA THR A 63 -10.34 9.87 -14.09
C THR A 63 -9.22 9.72 -15.11
N ILE A 64 -8.58 8.55 -15.12
CA ILE A 64 -7.56 8.19 -16.11
C ILE A 64 -8.29 7.55 -17.29
N THR A 65 -8.10 8.09 -18.50
CA THR A 65 -8.80 7.66 -19.73
C THR A 65 -7.86 7.08 -20.78
N GLU A 66 -6.56 7.14 -20.54
CA GLU A 66 -5.49 6.66 -21.41
C GLU A 66 -4.33 6.18 -20.56
N ASP A 67 -3.40 5.42 -21.16
CA ASP A 67 -2.23 4.94 -20.43
C ASP A 67 -1.25 6.09 -20.16
N ILE A 68 -0.59 6.03 -19.01
CA ILE A 68 0.39 7.02 -18.56
C ILE A 68 1.70 6.30 -18.31
N VAL A 69 2.76 6.74 -18.98
CA VAL A 69 4.14 6.33 -18.68
C VAL A 69 4.84 7.50 -18.03
N LEU A 70 5.33 7.31 -16.82
CA LEU A 70 5.96 8.37 -16.04
C LEU A 70 7.32 8.74 -16.61
N THR A 71 7.52 10.03 -16.86
CA THR A 71 8.81 10.64 -17.20
C THR A 71 9.48 11.29 -15.99
N LYS A 72 8.73 11.43 -14.88
CA LYS A 72 9.20 11.88 -13.57
C LYS A 72 8.31 11.34 -12.46
N ALA A 73 8.79 11.43 -11.21
CA ALA A 73 7.96 11.11 -10.05
C ALA A 73 6.72 12.03 -9.97
N LEU A 74 5.57 11.44 -9.64
CA LEU A 74 4.36 12.19 -9.36
C LEU A 74 4.46 12.91 -8.00
N PRO A 75 3.80 14.06 -7.84
CA PRO A 75 3.80 14.78 -6.57
C PRO A 75 3.07 13.99 -5.47
N TYR A 76 3.45 14.25 -4.23
CA TYR A 76 2.76 13.69 -3.07
C TYR A 76 1.32 14.19 -2.99
N MET A 77 0.44 13.29 -2.57
CA MET A 77 -0.96 13.61 -2.27
C MET A 77 -1.09 13.99 -0.80
N GLU A 78 -1.33 15.28 -0.56
CA GLU A 78 -1.47 15.86 0.78
C GLU A 78 -2.75 16.71 0.87
N GLY A 79 -3.20 17.03 2.09
CA GLY A 79 -4.37 17.88 2.31
C GLY A 79 -5.47 17.18 3.10
N ASN A 80 -6.66 17.80 3.13
CA ASN A 80 -7.74 17.45 4.07
C ASN A 80 -8.92 16.69 3.43
N TYR A 81 -8.84 16.37 2.14
CA TYR A 81 -9.96 15.77 1.41
C TYR A 81 -9.60 14.41 0.81
N ALA A 82 -10.62 13.58 0.62
CA ALA A 82 -10.48 12.28 0.00
C ALA A 82 -10.11 12.41 -1.49
N ILE A 83 -9.27 11.49 -1.96
CA ILE A 83 -8.85 11.40 -3.36
C ILE A 83 -9.34 10.07 -3.92
N LEU A 84 -10.01 10.13 -5.06
CA LEU A 84 -10.40 8.96 -5.86
C LEU A 84 -9.67 9.02 -7.19
N ILE A 85 -8.87 7.99 -7.49
CA ILE A 85 -8.24 7.81 -8.80
C ILE A 85 -8.89 6.59 -9.44
N LYS A 86 -9.51 6.75 -10.61
CA LYS A 86 -10.20 5.65 -11.30
C LYS A 86 -9.81 5.54 -12.77
N GLY A 87 -9.68 4.30 -13.26
CA GLY A 87 -9.51 4.01 -14.68
C GLY A 87 -10.84 4.04 -15.44
N ALA A 88 -10.80 4.52 -16.68
CA ALA A 88 -11.94 4.61 -17.59
C ALA A 88 -11.54 4.33 -19.06
N CYS A 89 -10.63 3.38 -19.29
CA CYS A 89 -10.14 2.99 -20.61
C CYS A 89 -11.09 2.00 -21.34
N GLY A 90 -12.40 2.14 -21.12
CA GLY A 90 -13.43 1.29 -21.72
C GLY A 90 -13.39 -0.15 -21.21
N SER A 91 -13.18 -1.11 -22.12
CA SER A 91 -13.19 -2.55 -21.81
C SER A 91 -11.92 -3.05 -21.11
N ARG A 92 -10.88 -2.20 -21.00
CA ARG A 92 -9.63 -2.52 -20.32
C ARG A 92 -9.36 -1.54 -19.18
N LYS A 93 -8.49 -1.94 -18.25
CA LYS A 93 -7.94 -1.04 -17.22
C LYS A 93 -6.94 -0.07 -17.84
N CYS A 94 -6.91 1.15 -17.35
CA CYS A 94 -5.86 2.10 -17.71
C CYS A 94 -4.56 1.74 -16.99
N VAL A 95 -3.44 1.98 -17.66
CA VAL A 95 -2.11 1.73 -17.10
C VAL A 95 -1.52 3.02 -16.55
N VAL A 96 -0.94 2.95 -15.36
CA VAL A 96 0.05 3.91 -14.87
C VAL A 96 1.36 3.15 -14.69
N ASP A 97 2.34 3.49 -15.51
CA ASP A 97 3.61 2.80 -15.65
C ASP A 97 4.75 3.68 -15.09
N GLY A 98 5.48 3.18 -14.10
CA GLY A 98 6.60 3.90 -13.48
C GLY A 98 7.89 3.92 -14.30
N ALA A 99 7.87 3.42 -15.54
CA ALA A 99 8.99 3.36 -16.47
C ALA A 99 10.25 2.64 -15.94
N GLY A 100 10.08 1.79 -14.94
CA GLY A 100 11.14 1.09 -14.21
C GLY A 100 11.99 1.99 -13.31
N ARG A 101 11.58 3.25 -13.13
CA ARG A 101 12.39 4.33 -12.50
C ARG A 101 11.69 5.06 -11.37
N TYR A 102 10.38 5.29 -11.47
CA TYR A 102 9.67 6.19 -10.56
C TYR A 102 8.72 5.43 -9.62
N PRO A 103 8.51 5.90 -8.38
CA PRO A 103 7.33 5.54 -7.62
C PRO A 103 6.09 6.12 -8.32
N ILE A 104 4.91 5.55 -8.05
CA ILE A 104 3.68 5.94 -8.75
C ILE A 104 2.80 6.81 -7.84
N PHE A 105 2.31 6.28 -6.72
CA PHE A 105 1.43 7.03 -5.83
C PHE A 105 1.96 7.09 -4.41
N SER A 106 2.02 8.30 -3.85
CA SER A 106 2.42 8.52 -2.47
C SER A 106 1.44 9.45 -1.78
N SER A 107 0.84 9.01 -0.66
CA SER A 107 -0.29 9.70 -0.02
C SER A 107 -0.10 9.88 1.49
N TYR A 108 -0.40 11.09 1.97
CA TYR A 108 -0.36 11.52 3.37
C TYR A 108 -1.64 12.23 3.84
N GLY A 109 -2.64 12.39 2.97
CA GLY A 109 -3.96 12.97 3.29
C GLY A 109 -4.89 12.05 4.11
N PRO A 110 -6.21 12.33 4.16
CA PRO A 110 -7.13 11.52 4.96
C PRO A 110 -7.46 10.18 4.30
N LYS A 111 -7.66 10.14 2.98
CA LYS A 111 -8.12 8.96 2.27
C LYS A 111 -7.70 8.94 0.80
N LEU A 112 -7.22 7.79 0.34
CA LEU A 112 -6.92 7.46 -1.05
C LEU A 112 -7.73 6.24 -1.47
N THR A 113 -8.52 6.40 -2.53
CA THR A 113 -9.21 5.29 -3.21
C THR A 113 -8.64 5.15 -4.62
N ILE A 114 -8.25 3.93 -5.01
CA ILE A 114 -7.81 3.63 -6.37
C ILE A 114 -8.64 2.47 -6.94
N GLU A 115 -9.21 2.69 -8.13
CA GLU A 115 -10.11 1.75 -8.78
C GLU A 115 -9.76 1.51 -10.25
N ASP A 116 -9.86 0.25 -10.70
CA ASP A 116 -9.82 -0.11 -12.11
C ASP A 116 -8.56 0.30 -12.89
N LEU A 117 -7.40 0.19 -12.25
CA LEU A 117 -6.09 0.48 -12.85
C LEU A 117 -5.17 -0.75 -12.92
N ILE A 118 -4.21 -0.66 -13.83
CA ILE A 118 -2.95 -1.41 -13.78
C ILE A 118 -1.87 -0.44 -13.32
N VAL A 119 -1.19 -0.77 -12.24
CA VAL A 119 -0.06 -0.03 -11.67
C VAL A 119 1.18 -0.91 -11.81
N ARG A 120 2.12 -0.52 -12.67
CA ARG A 120 3.22 -1.42 -13.07
C ARG A 120 4.56 -0.74 -13.21
N ASN A 121 5.61 -1.57 -13.21
CA ASN A 121 6.97 -1.18 -13.54
C ASN A 121 7.44 0.04 -12.73
N SER A 122 7.09 0.14 -11.46
CA SER A 122 7.69 1.17 -10.60
C SER A 122 9.18 0.89 -10.38
N GLY A 123 9.99 1.95 -10.34
CA GLY A 123 11.41 1.83 -10.01
C GLY A 123 11.69 1.66 -8.52
N GLU A 124 10.72 2.10 -7.72
CA GLU A 124 10.66 2.01 -6.27
C GLU A 124 9.29 1.44 -5.88
N LEU A 125 8.87 1.54 -4.62
CA LEU A 125 7.54 1.14 -4.19
C LEU A 125 6.44 1.81 -5.03
N ALA A 126 5.52 1.03 -5.60
CA ALA A 126 4.50 1.59 -6.49
C ALA A 126 3.49 2.48 -5.77
N ILE A 127 3.01 2.04 -4.60
CA ILE A 127 2.12 2.82 -3.74
C ILE A 127 2.65 2.89 -2.31
N TYR A 128 2.87 4.10 -1.83
CA TYR A 128 3.06 4.40 -0.41
C TYR A 128 1.86 5.15 0.14
N SER A 129 1.22 4.62 1.20
CA SER A 129 0.09 5.29 1.84
C SER A 129 0.28 5.41 3.35
N LYS A 130 0.12 6.63 3.87
CA LYS A 130 -0.11 6.94 5.28
C LYS A 130 -1.54 7.46 5.52
N THR A 131 -2.50 6.99 4.73
CA THR A 131 -3.90 7.46 4.73
C THR A 131 -4.84 6.30 4.88
N ASP A 132 -6.15 6.55 5.01
CA ASP A 132 -7.12 5.49 4.76
C ASP A 132 -6.93 5.04 3.30
N LEU A 133 -6.71 3.75 3.07
CA LEU A 133 -6.42 3.22 1.74
C LEU A 133 -7.52 2.29 1.29
N LYS A 134 -8.12 2.56 0.13
CA LYS A 134 -9.01 1.62 -0.54
C LYS A 134 -8.47 1.28 -1.93
N LEU A 135 -8.28 0.00 -2.21
CA LEU A 135 -7.91 -0.52 -3.51
C LEU A 135 -8.99 -1.47 -3.99
N THR A 136 -9.52 -1.25 -5.19
CA THR A 136 -10.57 -2.10 -5.75
C THR A 136 -10.30 -2.41 -7.22
N ARG A 137 -10.24 -3.70 -7.57
CA ARG A 137 -9.99 -4.14 -8.96
C ARG A 137 -8.72 -3.52 -9.55
N VAL A 138 -7.65 -3.45 -8.76
CA VAL A 138 -6.34 -2.93 -9.19
C VAL A 138 -5.38 -4.10 -9.44
N VAL A 139 -4.60 -3.99 -10.51
CA VAL A 139 -3.53 -4.93 -10.85
C VAL A 139 -2.18 -4.29 -10.58
N PHE A 140 -1.36 -4.93 -9.76
CA PHE A 140 0.01 -4.52 -9.47
C PHE A 140 0.98 -5.52 -10.08
N THR A 141 1.81 -5.09 -11.05
CA THR A 141 2.75 -6.02 -11.68
C THR A 141 4.10 -5.43 -12.05
N GLY A 142 5.16 -6.22 -11.90
CA GLY A 142 6.52 -5.81 -12.28
C GLY A 142 7.07 -4.64 -11.47
N ASN A 143 6.55 -4.40 -10.26
CA ASN A 143 6.99 -3.31 -9.41
C ASN A 143 8.23 -3.70 -8.60
N LYS A 144 9.20 -2.78 -8.50
CA LYS A 144 10.40 -2.96 -7.67
C LYS A 144 10.13 -2.52 -6.23
N MET A 145 10.83 -3.09 -5.27
CA MET A 145 10.73 -2.75 -3.84
C MET A 145 9.31 -2.88 -3.21
N GLY A 146 8.42 -3.65 -3.83
CA GLY A 146 7.05 -3.92 -3.41
C GLY A 146 6.02 -3.18 -4.26
N ALA A 147 4.76 -3.59 -4.15
CA ALA A 147 3.66 -2.91 -4.84
C ALA A 147 2.96 -1.89 -3.94
N VAL A 148 2.60 -2.27 -2.71
CA VAL A 148 1.85 -1.42 -1.80
C VAL A 148 2.47 -1.48 -0.41
N SER A 149 2.72 -0.33 0.19
CA SER A 149 3.00 -0.21 1.63
C SER A 149 1.97 0.69 2.29
N VAL A 150 1.37 0.19 3.36
CA VAL A 150 0.57 1.00 4.29
C VAL A 150 1.42 1.30 5.50
N GLY A 151 1.88 2.54 5.59
CA GLY A 151 2.80 3.03 6.61
C GLY A 151 2.13 3.41 7.92
N THR A 152 2.98 3.85 8.87
CA THR A 152 2.62 4.17 10.26
C THR A 152 1.45 5.15 10.36
N GLY A 153 0.49 4.82 11.21
CA GLY A 153 -0.73 5.61 11.47
C GLY A 153 -1.88 4.71 11.88
N GLY A 154 -2.99 5.28 12.34
CA GLY A 154 -4.20 4.51 12.72
C GLY A 154 -5.15 4.22 11.55
N ASN A 155 -4.70 4.42 10.32
CA ASN A 155 -5.57 4.49 9.14
C ASN A 155 -6.08 3.12 8.70
N ALA A 156 -7.37 3.06 8.39
CA ALA A 156 -7.99 1.85 7.90
C ALA A 156 -7.56 1.54 6.47
N TRP A 157 -7.52 0.25 6.12
CA TRP A 157 -7.22 -0.14 4.75
C TRP A 157 -8.10 -1.30 4.26
N ASP A 158 -8.49 -1.24 2.99
CA ASP A 158 -9.40 -2.17 2.34
C ASP A 158 -8.87 -2.50 0.94
N ILE A 159 -8.50 -3.76 0.72
CA ILE A 159 -7.97 -4.24 -0.56
C ILE A 159 -8.90 -5.34 -1.06
N GLU A 160 -9.59 -5.09 -2.15
CA GLU A 160 -10.66 -5.96 -2.64
C GLU A 160 -10.52 -6.22 -4.14
N ASP A 161 -10.72 -7.48 -4.54
CA ASP A 161 -10.70 -7.92 -5.94
C ASP A 161 -9.43 -7.49 -6.71
N CYS A 162 -8.28 -7.43 -6.03
CA CYS A 162 -7.01 -7.00 -6.61
C CYS A 162 -6.14 -8.18 -7.06
N HIS A 163 -5.12 -7.89 -7.86
CA HIS A 163 -4.13 -8.88 -8.32
C HIS A 163 -2.72 -8.33 -8.21
N PHE A 164 -1.85 -9.04 -7.49
CA PHE A 164 -0.46 -8.68 -7.26
C PHE A 164 0.44 -9.75 -7.87
N GLU A 165 1.15 -9.43 -8.96
CA GLU A 165 1.90 -10.42 -9.73
C GLU A 165 3.29 -9.97 -10.14
N ASN A 166 4.29 -10.83 -9.93
CA ASN A 166 5.68 -10.58 -10.35
C ASN A 166 6.25 -9.26 -9.78
N ASN A 167 5.97 -8.97 -8.51
CA ASN A 167 6.59 -7.82 -7.83
C ASN A 167 7.85 -8.28 -7.07
N ASP A 168 8.90 -7.47 -7.13
CA ASP A 168 10.12 -7.63 -6.36
C ASP A 168 10.00 -6.85 -5.05
N GLY A 169 10.28 -7.48 -3.92
CA GLY A 169 9.87 -7.02 -2.59
C GLY A 169 8.55 -7.67 -2.16
N SER A 170 8.16 -7.45 -0.89
CA SER A 170 6.82 -7.88 -0.45
C SER A 170 5.77 -7.11 -1.23
N ALA A 171 4.86 -7.81 -1.90
CA ALA A 171 3.83 -7.16 -2.71
C ALA A 171 2.93 -6.24 -1.86
N LEU A 172 2.61 -6.67 -0.64
CA LEU A 172 1.92 -5.86 0.35
C LEU A 172 2.74 -5.80 1.65
N LEU A 173 3.10 -4.59 2.07
CA LEU A 173 3.75 -4.33 3.35
C LEU A 173 2.79 -3.54 4.26
N LEU A 174 2.52 -4.09 5.45
CA LEU A 174 1.66 -3.48 6.45
C LEU A 174 2.49 -3.12 7.68
N SER A 175 2.74 -1.83 7.86
CA SER A 175 3.46 -1.25 9.00
C SER A 175 2.66 -0.12 9.62
N THR A 176 1.43 -0.45 10.01
CA THR A 176 0.39 0.49 10.46
C THR A 176 -0.25 0.00 11.76
N SER A 177 -0.89 0.89 12.51
CA SER A 177 -1.73 0.53 13.66
C SER A 177 -3.22 0.49 13.34
N GLY A 178 -3.59 0.93 12.13
CA GLY A 178 -4.94 0.79 11.62
C GLY A 178 -5.29 -0.66 11.29
N SER A 179 -6.57 -1.00 11.45
CA SER A 179 -7.13 -2.30 11.09
C SER A 179 -7.54 -2.33 9.61
N GLY A 180 -7.58 -3.52 9.01
CA GLY A 180 -7.89 -3.63 7.59
C GLY A 180 -8.11 -5.05 7.11
N LYS A 181 -8.46 -5.15 5.83
CA LYS A 181 -8.82 -6.43 5.21
C LYS A 181 -8.31 -6.56 3.78
N VAL A 182 -7.98 -7.79 3.41
CA VAL A 182 -7.75 -8.23 2.04
C VAL A 182 -8.83 -9.24 1.67
N VAL A 183 -9.57 -8.98 0.60
CA VAL A 183 -10.72 -9.79 0.19
C VAL A 183 -10.62 -10.15 -1.30
N ARG A 184 -10.86 -11.43 -1.64
CA ARG A 184 -10.93 -11.92 -3.03
C ARG A 184 -9.76 -11.46 -3.91
N THR A 185 -8.58 -11.40 -3.33
CA THR A 185 -7.37 -10.88 -3.97
C THR A 185 -6.40 -12.02 -4.25
N THR A 186 -5.62 -11.91 -5.32
CA THR A 186 -4.59 -12.88 -5.67
C THR A 186 -3.20 -12.27 -5.54
N PHE A 187 -2.30 -13.01 -4.89
CA PHE A 187 -0.86 -12.75 -4.87
C PHE A 187 -0.14 -13.90 -5.56
N ARG A 188 0.50 -13.60 -6.70
CA ARG A 188 1.14 -14.62 -7.53
C ARG A 188 2.59 -14.26 -7.85
N SER A 189 3.50 -15.21 -7.66
CA SER A 189 4.88 -15.08 -8.14
C SER A 189 5.60 -13.81 -7.65
N ASN A 190 5.22 -13.30 -6.47
CA ASN A 190 5.92 -12.18 -5.85
C ASN A 190 7.16 -12.70 -5.10
N ARG A 191 8.23 -11.90 -5.09
CA ARG A 191 9.52 -12.30 -4.53
C ARG A 191 10.07 -11.24 -3.59
N ALA A 192 10.20 -11.57 -2.32
CA ALA A 192 10.91 -10.74 -1.34
C ALA A 192 12.26 -11.37 -0.98
N GLU A 193 13.31 -10.56 -0.82
CA GLU A 193 14.58 -11.01 -0.22
C GLU A 193 14.46 -11.20 1.30
N GLY A 194 13.49 -10.51 1.92
CA GLY A 194 13.17 -10.59 3.33
C GLY A 194 12.14 -11.67 3.67
N ASN A 195 11.33 -11.38 4.68
CA ASN A 195 10.16 -12.18 5.03
C ASN A 195 8.99 -11.87 4.09
N GLY A 196 7.98 -12.74 4.03
CA GLY A 196 6.71 -12.46 3.35
C GLY A 196 6.86 -12.26 1.85
N GLY A 197 6.85 -13.35 1.07
CA GLY A 197 7.01 -13.24 -0.38
C GLY A 197 5.88 -12.44 -1.04
N ALA A 198 4.65 -12.60 -0.54
CA ALA A 198 3.51 -11.79 -0.95
C ALA A 198 3.18 -10.68 0.06
N VAL A 199 3.07 -11.05 1.34
CA VAL A 199 2.58 -10.14 2.38
C VAL A 199 3.50 -10.17 3.59
N VAL A 200 3.88 -8.98 4.06
CA VAL A 200 4.51 -8.77 5.35
C VAL A 200 3.60 -7.92 6.21
N ILE A 201 3.32 -8.43 7.40
CA ILE A 201 2.67 -7.68 8.47
C ILE A 201 3.72 -7.48 9.56
N ASN A 202 4.09 -6.24 9.80
CA ASN A 202 4.91 -5.83 10.94
C ASN A 202 4.26 -4.59 11.55
N ALA A 203 3.26 -4.83 12.38
CA ALA A 203 2.21 -3.87 12.66
C ALA A 203 1.71 -3.93 14.10
N VAL A 204 0.96 -2.89 14.49
CA VAL A 204 0.31 -2.80 15.80
C VAL A 204 -1.17 -2.51 15.64
N ALA A 205 -1.89 -3.41 14.99
CA ALA A 205 -3.31 -3.26 14.77
C ALA A 205 -4.16 -4.11 15.72
N LYS A 206 -5.41 -3.69 15.94
CA LYS A 206 -6.39 -4.51 16.65
C LYS A 206 -6.69 -5.80 15.88
N SER A 207 -6.95 -5.68 14.58
CA SER A 207 -7.31 -6.84 13.77
C SER A 207 -6.99 -6.71 12.28
N TYR A 208 -6.61 -7.82 11.67
CA TYR A 208 -6.55 -8.00 10.22
C TYR A 208 -7.36 -9.20 9.73
N VAL A 209 -7.90 -9.06 8.52
CA VAL A 209 -8.70 -10.11 7.87
C VAL A 209 -8.16 -10.40 6.48
N PHE A 210 -7.95 -11.68 6.19
CA PHE A 210 -7.72 -12.22 4.85
C PHE A 210 -8.87 -13.16 4.54
N ASP A 211 -9.67 -12.83 3.54
CA ASP A 211 -10.88 -13.57 3.19
C ASP A 211 -10.89 -13.93 1.70
N ARG A 212 -10.94 -15.24 1.39
CA ARG A 212 -10.91 -15.75 0.01
C ARG A 212 -9.71 -15.24 -0.80
N VAL A 213 -8.54 -15.18 -0.17
CA VAL A 213 -7.28 -14.75 -0.80
C VAL A 213 -6.55 -15.96 -1.37
N THR A 214 -5.99 -15.82 -2.56
CA THR A 214 -5.11 -16.84 -3.17
C THR A 214 -3.66 -16.37 -3.11
N LEU A 215 -2.78 -17.19 -2.56
CA LEU A 215 -1.34 -16.99 -2.54
C LEU A 215 -0.66 -18.14 -3.27
N ASP A 216 -0.19 -17.86 -4.48
CA ASP A 216 0.42 -18.86 -5.35
C ASP A 216 1.86 -18.52 -5.73
N SER A 217 2.77 -19.47 -5.57
CA SER A 217 4.13 -19.39 -6.09
C SER A 217 4.94 -18.19 -5.59
N ASN A 218 4.62 -17.63 -4.40
CA ASN A 218 5.35 -16.51 -3.83
C ASN A 218 6.62 -16.99 -3.10
N THR A 219 7.67 -16.19 -3.11
CA THR A 219 8.98 -16.57 -2.56
C THR A 219 9.48 -15.52 -1.57
N ALA A 220 9.79 -15.96 -0.35
CA ALA A 220 10.53 -15.19 0.64
C ALA A 220 11.98 -15.68 0.72
N GLY A 221 12.93 -14.74 0.83
CA GLY A 221 14.33 -15.05 1.12
C GLY A 221 14.53 -15.51 2.56
N LYS A 222 13.65 -15.13 3.49
CA LYS A 222 13.64 -15.55 4.90
C LYS A 222 12.43 -16.45 5.21
N SER A 223 11.51 -16.01 6.06
CA SER A 223 10.36 -16.78 6.55
C SER A 223 9.04 -16.33 5.90
N GLY A 224 8.03 -17.20 5.88
CA GLY A 224 6.70 -16.85 5.38
C GLY A 224 6.68 -16.67 3.87
N GLY A 225 6.82 -17.76 3.10
CA GLY A 225 6.90 -17.69 1.63
C GLY A 225 5.69 -16.99 1.01
N GLY A 226 4.49 -17.21 1.54
CA GLY A 226 3.29 -16.42 1.25
C GLY A 226 3.18 -15.20 2.17
N ILE A 227 2.83 -15.44 3.43
CA ILE A 227 2.62 -14.39 4.44
C ILE A 227 3.61 -14.54 5.59
N PHE A 228 4.19 -13.44 6.02
CA PHE A 228 4.85 -13.32 7.31
C PHE A 228 4.08 -12.32 8.19
N ILE A 229 3.80 -12.69 9.44
CA ILE A 229 3.07 -11.86 10.39
C ILE A 229 3.89 -11.71 11.65
N GLU A 230 4.11 -10.48 12.09
CA GLU A 230 4.71 -10.13 13.37
C GLU A 230 3.95 -8.93 13.94
N GLY A 231 3.51 -9.05 15.20
CA GLY A 231 2.98 -7.92 15.95
C GLY A 231 4.12 -7.19 16.66
N SER A 232 4.04 -5.87 16.76
CA SER A 232 5.05 -5.10 17.51
C SER A 232 4.68 -4.91 19.00
N TYR A 233 5.72 -4.76 19.83
CA TYR A 233 5.68 -4.70 21.31
C TYR A 233 5.34 -3.25 21.82
N PRO A 234 5.42 -2.93 23.15
CA PRO A 234 4.53 -2.07 23.97
C PRO A 234 4.26 -0.65 23.44
N PRO A 235 3.21 0.04 23.95
CA PRO A 235 2.49 -0.20 25.21
C PRO A 235 1.20 -1.03 25.14
N TYR A 236 1.02 -1.85 24.11
CA TYR A 236 -0.27 -2.50 23.84
C TYR A 236 -0.51 -3.76 24.70
N PRO A 237 -1.63 -3.84 25.45
CA PRO A 237 -1.94 -4.95 26.35
C PRO A 237 -2.56 -6.17 25.64
N GLU A 238 -2.86 -6.07 24.34
CA GLU A 238 -3.59 -7.09 23.59
C GLU A 238 -2.78 -7.61 22.39
N ARG A 239 -3.05 -8.86 22.01
CA ARG A 239 -2.52 -9.45 20.77
C ARG A 239 -3.18 -8.82 19.55
N MET A 240 -2.43 -8.65 18.47
CA MET A 240 -3.00 -8.39 17.16
C MET A 240 -3.77 -9.63 16.69
N LYS A 241 -5.07 -9.47 16.41
CA LYS A 241 -5.90 -10.57 15.93
C LYS A 241 -5.79 -10.68 14.41
N VAL A 242 -5.54 -11.87 13.88
CA VAL A 242 -5.53 -12.08 12.43
C VAL A 242 -6.45 -13.24 12.07
N LEU A 243 -7.45 -12.97 11.24
CA LEU A 243 -8.32 -13.99 10.65
C LEU A 243 -7.87 -14.28 9.22
N ILE A 244 -7.59 -15.55 8.92
CA ILE A 244 -7.31 -16.06 7.59
C ILE A 244 -8.41 -17.06 7.26
N SER A 245 -9.34 -16.68 6.40
CA SER A 245 -10.57 -17.41 6.13
C SER A 245 -10.74 -17.73 4.64
N GLY A 246 -11.09 -18.97 4.30
CA GLY A 246 -11.40 -19.36 2.92
C GLY A 246 -10.24 -19.17 1.95
N CYS A 247 -9.00 -19.06 2.43
CA CYS A 247 -7.84 -18.74 1.60
C CYS A 247 -7.23 -19.99 0.97
N LYS A 248 -6.34 -19.80 0.01
CA LYS A 248 -5.58 -20.88 -0.64
C LYS A 248 -4.10 -20.51 -0.72
N PHE A 249 -3.24 -21.42 -0.29
CA PHE A 249 -1.80 -21.27 -0.32
C PHE A 249 -1.16 -22.42 -1.10
N THR A 250 -0.58 -22.11 -2.25
CA THR A 250 0.08 -23.11 -3.11
C THR A 250 1.47 -22.67 -3.53
N LYS A 251 2.41 -23.62 -3.55
CA LYS A 251 3.77 -23.46 -4.09
C LYS A 251 4.56 -22.28 -3.52
N ASN A 252 4.21 -21.81 -2.32
CA ASN A 252 4.94 -20.72 -1.69
C ASN A 252 6.23 -21.24 -1.06
N VAL A 253 7.29 -20.45 -1.11
CA VAL A 253 8.65 -20.88 -0.73
C VAL A 253 9.28 -19.92 0.27
N ALA A 254 9.68 -20.42 1.42
CA ALA A 254 10.56 -19.73 2.36
C ALA A 254 11.99 -20.30 2.22
N LYS A 255 12.87 -19.58 1.51
CA LYS A 255 14.22 -20.07 1.16
C LYS A 255 15.16 -20.12 2.35
N GLY A 256 15.07 -19.14 3.25
CA GLY A 256 16.01 -18.93 4.35
C GLY A 256 15.49 -19.37 5.71
N GLY A 257 14.17 -19.45 5.88
CA GLY A 257 13.51 -19.69 7.16
C GLY A 257 12.34 -20.68 7.08
N PRO A 258 11.61 -20.85 8.20
CA PRO A 258 10.44 -21.71 8.26
C PRO A 258 9.18 -21.03 7.69
N GLY A 259 8.09 -21.78 7.52
CA GLY A 259 6.78 -21.25 7.12
C GLY A 259 6.70 -21.02 5.63
N GLY A 260 6.65 -22.08 4.82
CA GLY A 260 6.59 -21.95 3.37
C GLY A 260 5.34 -21.22 2.88
N ALA A 261 4.18 -21.51 3.47
CA ALA A 261 2.96 -20.73 3.23
C ALA A 261 2.83 -19.53 4.17
N LEU A 262 2.90 -19.78 5.48
CA LEU A 262 2.63 -18.79 6.53
C LEU A 262 3.63 -18.92 7.67
N ALA A 263 4.19 -17.80 8.09
CA ALA A 263 4.95 -17.69 9.33
C ALA A 263 4.29 -16.67 10.27
N VAL A 264 4.01 -17.08 11.51
CA VAL A 264 3.38 -16.26 12.54
C VAL A 264 4.35 -16.04 13.69
N GLY A 265 4.69 -14.78 13.91
CA GLY A 265 5.63 -14.30 14.91
C GLY A 265 4.97 -13.83 16.21
N SER A 266 5.71 -13.06 16.99
CA SER A 266 5.34 -12.59 18.33
C SER A 266 4.07 -11.70 18.32
N TYR A 267 3.35 -11.65 19.45
CA TYR A 267 2.20 -10.76 19.68
C TYR A 267 0.98 -10.93 18.75
N VAL A 268 0.84 -12.11 18.14
CA VAL A 268 -0.26 -12.41 17.23
C VAL A 268 -1.19 -13.47 17.81
N GLU A 269 -2.49 -13.26 17.63
CA GLU A 269 -3.52 -14.29 17.71
C GLU A 269 -4.09 -14.56 16.31
N ALA A 270 -3.58 -15.60 15.64
CA ALA A 270 -4.00 -15.98 14.31
C ALA A 270 -5.05 -17.09 14.35
N ARG A 271 -6.09 -16.96 13.54
CA ARG A 271 -7.11 -17.99 13.33
C ARG A 271 -7.22 -18.30 11.85
N ILE A 272 -7.04 -19.58 11.52
CA ILE A 272 -7.00 -20.09 10.16
C ILE A 272 -8.22 -21.00 9.98
N CYS A 273 -9.15 -20.57 9.13
CA CYS A 273 -10.48 -21.13 8.99
C CYS A 273 -10.77 -21.48 7.53
N GLY A 274 -11.22 -22.71 7.27
CA GLY A 274 -11.64 -23.14 5.93
C GLY A 274 -10.61 -22.87 4.83
N THR A 275 -9.32 -22.89 5.18
CA THR A 275 -8.22 -22.45 4.32
C THR A 275 -7.44 -23.66 3.82
N SER A 276 -7.16 -23.71 2.52
CA SER A 276 -6.38 -24.77 1.88
C SER A 276 -4.88 -24.41 1.92
N ILE A 277 -4.11 -25.13 2.76
CA ILE A 277 -2.65 -24.97 2.86
C ILE A 277 -1.95 -26.33 2.66
N ALA A 278 -2.41 -27.34 3.39
CA ALA A 278 -1.88 -28.70 3.33
C ALA A 278 -1.94 -29.28 1.92
N GLY A 279 -0.83 -29.91 1.48
CA GLY A 279 -0.71 -30.46 0.13
C GLY A 279 -0.57 -29.41 -0.97
N GLY A 280 -0.47 -28.12 -0.62
CA GLY A 280 -0.31 -27.04 -1.59
C GLY A 280 1.06 -26.98 -2.27
N GLY A 281 2.00 -27.87 -1.92
CA GLY A 281 3.38 -27.84 -2.44
C GLY A 281 4.21 -26.68 -1.89
N ASN A 282 3.82 -26.12 -0.74
CA ASN A 282 4.60 -25.09 -0.06
C ASN A 282 5.88 -25.70 0.51
N THR A 283 6.98 -24.94 0.54
CA THR A 283 8.28 -25.44 1.01
C THR A 283 8.99 -24.42 1.88
N ALA A 284 9.68 -24.91 2.91
CA ALA A 284 10.47 -24.11 3.82
C ALA A 284 11.89 -24.70 3.99
N LYS A 285 12.85 -23.87 4.40
CA LYS A 285 14.23 -24.31 4.64
C LYS A 285 14.26 -25.43 5.67
N GLY A 286 14.85 -26.57 5.28
CA GLY A 286 14.96 -27.75 6.13
C GLY A 286 13.61 -28.39 6.50
N GLY A 287 12.55 -28.13 5.72
CA GLY A 287 11.22 -28.70 5.94
C GLY A 287 10.47 -28.14 7.16
N LYS A 288 11.00 -27.11 7.81
CA LYS A 288 10.44 -26.56 9.07
C LYS A 288 9.17 -25.76 8.77
N GLY A 289 8.03 -26.43 8.84
CA GLY A 289 6.73 -25.80 8.62
C GLY A 289 6.59 -25.42 7.15
N ASN A 290 6.65 -26.42 6.27
CA ASN A 290 6.38 -26.21 4.84
C ASN A 290 5.07 -25.43 4.62
N ASP A 291 4.06 -25.74 5.43
CA ASP A 291 2.81 -25.00 5.43
C ASP A 291 2.86 -23.84 6.43
N VAL A 292 2.82 -24.14 7.73
CA VAL A 292 2.71 -23.12 8.79
C VAL A 292 3.89 -23.22 9.75
N ALA A 293 4.44 -22.08 10.11
CA ALA A 293 5.42 -21.96 11.19
C ALA A 293 4.98 -20.93 12.22
N VAL A 294 5.14 -21.28 13.51
CA VAL A 294 5.00 -20.35 14.63
C VAL A 294 6.41 -20.02 15.11
N VAL A 295 6.84 -18.81 14.78
CA VAL A 295 8.20 -18.29 14.93
C VAL A 295 8.21 -17.17 15.96
N SER A 296 8.06 -17.50 17.24
CA SER A 296 8.21 -16.48 18.28
C SER A 296 9.67 -16.02 18.32
N SER A 297 9.88 -14.73 18.03
CA SER A 297 11.14 -14.01 18.19
C SER A 297 11.36 -13.62 19.65
N ASP A 298 10.27 -13.32 20.37
CA ASP A 298 10.33 -12.73 21.70
C ASP A 298 9.44 -13.48 22.71
N PHE A 299 10.07 -13.98 23.77
CA PHE A 299 9.46 -14.86 24.76
C PHE A 299 8.77 -14.12 25.91
N HIS A 300 7.85 -13.23 25.58
CA HIS A 300 7.23 -12.31 26.54
C HIS A 300 5.90 -12.83 27.15
N ARG A 301 5.26 -11.98 27.96
CA ARG A 301 4.04 -12.28 28.74
C ARG A 301 2.82 -12.69 27.91
N LEU A 302 2.76 -12.35 26.61
CA LEU A 302 1.65 -12.71 25.72
C LEU A 302 2.18 -13.59 24.58
N PRO A 303 2.12 -14.92 24.71
CA PRO A 303 2.67 -15.83 23.70
C PRO A 303 1.82 -15.73 22.43
N THR A 304 2.45 -15.92 21.28
CA THR A 304 1.74 -16.11 20.01
C THR A 304 0.74 -17.25 20.12
N ALA A 305 -0.49 -17.03 19.67
CA ALA A 305 -1.52 -18.05 19.60
C ALA A 305 -1.94 -18.28 18.16
N VAL A 306 -1.97 -19.54 17.72
CA VAL A 306 -2.43 -19.92 16.39
C VAL A 306 -3.49 -21.00 16.51
N SER A 307 -4.64 -20.79 15.89
CA SER A 307 -5.74 -21.77 15.83
C SER A 307 -5.98 -22.20 14.39
N VAL A 308 -5.99 -23.50 14.11
CA VAL A 308 -6.22 -24.08 12.78
C VAL A 308 -7.46 -24.95 12.78
N CYS A 309 -8.45 -24.59 11.95
CA CYS A 309 -9.77 -25.20 11.99
C CYS A 309 -10.29 -25.51 10.55
N PRO A 310 -10.40 -26.80 10.14
CA PRO A 310 -9.83 -28.01 10.76
C PRO A 310 -8.33 -28.18 10.43
N LYS A 311 -7.59 -28.97 11.23
CA LYS A 311 -6.25 -29.40 10.86
C LYS A 311 -6.33 -30.73 10.11
N LYS A 312 -6.09 -30.71 8.80
CA LYS A 312 -5.92 -31.94 8.02
C LYS A 312 -4.63 -31.88 7.21
N GLY A 313 -3.70 -32.79 7.49
CA GLY A 313 -2.45 -32.97 6.72
C GLY A 313 -1.46 -31.80 6.77
N LEU A 314 -1.64 -30.85 7.70
CA LEU A 314 -0.85 -29.62 7.75
C LEU A 314 0.58 -29.88 8.29
N SER A 315 1.60 -29.48 7.52
CA SER A 315 2.98 -29.39 8.00
C SER A 315 3.16 -28.18 8.91
N LEU A 316 3.09 -28.39 10.22
CA LEU A 316 3.26 -27.36 11.24
C LEU A 316 4.63 -27.45 11.91
N PHE A 317 5.29 -26.30 12.06
CA PHE A 317 6.49 -26.16 12.90
C PHE A 317 6.27 -25.10 13.99
N VAL A 318 6.69 -25.40 15.21
CA VAL A 318 6.68 -24.45 16.33
C VAL A 318 8.11 -24.33 16.83
N VAL A 319 8.65 -23.12 16.86
CA VAL A 319 10.01 -22.87 17.36
C VAL A 319 10.09 -23.30 18.84
N PRO A 320 11.10 -24.09 19.23
CA PRO A 320 11.33 -24.43 20.63
C PRO A 320 11.59 -23.17 21.47
N ALA A 321 10.89 -23.04 22.59
CA ALA A 321 11.14 -21.98 23.56
C ALA A 321 12.21 -22.41 24.60
N PRO A 322 13.13 -21.51 25.00
CA PRO A 322 14.11 -21.81 26.04
C PRO A 322 13.38 -22.08 27.37
N LYS A 323 13.96 -22.95 28.21
CA LYS A 323 13.41 -23.31 29.53
C LYS A 323 13.69 -22.23 30.56
N ILE A 324 13.14 -21.02 30.35
CA ILE A 324 13.28 -19.89 31.27
C ILE A 324 11.92 -19.70 31.97
N PRO A 325 11.84 -19.62 33.32
CA PRO A 325 10.58 -19.58 34.06
C PRO A 325 9.59 -18.46 33.66
N MET A 326 10.08 -17.36 33.09
CA MET A 326 9.28 -16.19 32.69
C MET A 326 8.84 -16.21 31.21
N VAL A 327 9.27 -17.23 30.46
CA VAL A 327 9.04 -17.36 29.02
C VAL A 327 7.76 -18.13 28.77
N GLN A 328 6.76 -17.47 28.19
CA GLN A 328 5.55 -18.16 27.73
C GLN A 328 5.80 -18.80 26.37
N ARG A 329 5.27 -20.01 26.18
CA ARG A 329 5.41 -20.77 24.93
C ARG A 329 4.30 -20.42 23.96
N PRO A 330 4.57 -20.45 22.64
CA PRO A 330 3.51 -20.33 21.65
C PRO A 330 2.41 -21.37 21.88
N VAL A 331 1.16 -20.95 21.71
CA VAL A 331 -0.02 -21.81 21.87
C VAL A 331 -0.54 -22.17 20.49
N VAL A 332 -0.57 -23.45 20.17
CA VAL A 332 -1.23 -23.95 18.96
C VAL A 332 -2.49 -24.71 19.35
N ARG A 333 -3.61 -24.36 18.70
CA ARG A 333 -4.89 -25.05 18.82
C ARG A 333 -5.27 -25.63 17.46
N GLU A 334 -5.76 -26.85 17.45
CA GLU A 334 -6.06 -27.61 16.24
C GLU A 334 -7.49 -28.14 16.34
N ASN A 335 -8.16 -28.29 15.19
CA ASN A 335 -9.52 -28.83 15.13
C ASN A 335 -10.52 -28.06 16.00
N CYS A 336 -10.43 -26.73 15.96
CA CYS A 336 -11.32 -25.87 16.73
C CYS A 336 -12.78 -26.10 16.31
N ALA A 337 -13.67 -26.21 17.31
CA ALA A 337 -15.11 -26.44 17.10
C ALA A 337 -15.81 -25.28 16.38
N VAL A 338 -15.26 -24.06 16.52
CA VAL A 338 -15.82 -22.84 15.95
C VAL A 338 -14.75 -22.22 15.05
N CYS A 339 -15.23 -21.64 13.95
CA CYS A 339 -14.69 -20.46 13.30
C CYS A 339 -15.65 -19.32 13.65
#